data_AF-A0A6B2T311-F1
#
_entry.id   AF-A0A6B2T311-F1
#
_cell.length_a   1.000
_cell.length_b   1.000
_cell.length_c   1.000
_cell.angle_alpha   90.00
_cell.angle_beta   90.00
_cell.angle_gamma   90.00
#
_symmetry.space_group_name_H-M   'P 1'
#
loop_
_entity.id
_entity.type
_entity.pdbx_description
1 polymer ?
#
loop_
_entity_poly.entity_id
_entity_poly.type
_entity_poly.pdbx_seq_one_letter_code
_entity_poly.pdbx_strand_id
1 'polypeptide(L)' 'VARLLHAGWAVAPGARFRLNTPPAVRITVAALEDEEIVAVADAVASVTGPAPARRYD' A
#
# COMPACT_ATOMS: atom_id res chain seq x y z
N VAL A 1 3.46 -1.13 2.78
CA VAL A 1 4.32 0.02 2.39
C VAL A 1 5.61 -0.46 1.72
N ALA A 2 6.54 -1.13 2.43
CA ALA A 2 7.82 -1.56 1.85
C ALA A 2 7.71 -2.36 0.53
N ARG A 3 6.77 -3.32 0.44
CA ARG A 3 6.56 -4.11 -0.77
C ARG A 3 6.10 -3.27 -1.98
N LEU A 4 5.30 -2.22 -1.76
CA LEU A 4 4.84 -1.31 -2.83
C LEU A 4 5.96 -0.38 -3.29
N LEU A 5 6.74 0.15 -2.35
CA LEU A 5 7.93 0.94 -2.67
C LEU A 5 8.93 0.13 -3.49
N HIS A 6 9.14 -1.15 -3.14
CA HIS A 6 9.99 -2.06 -3.91
C HIS A 6 9.43 -2.35 -5.31
N ALA A 7 8.10 -2.40 -5.45
CA ALA A 7 7.42 -2.52 -6.74
C ALA A 7 7.38 -1.21 -7.54
N GLY A 8 8.04 -0.14 -7.08
CA GLY A 8 8.14 1.14 -7.80
C GLY A 8 7.04 2.16 -7.48
N TRP A 9 6.13 1.87 -6.55
CA TRP A 9 4.97 2.72 -6.27
C TRP A 9 5.19 3.68 -5.10
N ALA A 10 4.88 4.96 -5.31
CA ALA A 10 4.90 5.97 -4.26
C ALA A 10 3.73 5.79 -3.29
N VAL A 11 4.01 5.42 -2.03
CA VAL A 11 2.99 5.20 -0.98
C VAL A 11 3.44 5.71 0.39
N ALA A 12 2.48 6.09 1.23
CA ALA A 12 2.74 6.56 2.59
C ALA A 12 2.06 5.68 3.66
N PRO A 13 2.71 5.43 4.82
CA PRO A 13 2.03 4.82 5.96
C PRO A 13 0.87 5.69 6.44
N GLY A 14 -0.30 5.09 6.72
CA GLY A 14 -1.45 5.79 7.28
C GLY A 14 -1.29 6.22 8.75
N ALA A 15 -0.22 5.78 9.42
CA ALA A 15 0.03 6.01 10.84
C ALA A 15 0.00 7.48 11.27
N ARG A 16 0.39 8.40 10.38
CA ARG A 16 0.45 9.85 10.69
C ARG A 16 -0.92 10.52 10.80
N PHE A 17 -1.97 9.91 10.25
CA PHE A 17 -3.31 10.52 10.15
C PHE A 17 -4.41 9.62 10.74
N ARG A 18 -4.05 8.50 11.39
CA ARG A 18 -5.04 7.60 11.99
C ARG A 18 -5.39 8.07 13.41
N LEU A 19 -6.68 8.05 13.75
CA LEU A 19 -7.17 8.29 15.11
C LEU A 19 -7.46 6.95 15.81
N ASN A 20 -8.47 6.21 15.33
CA ASN A 20 -8.93 4.95 15.93
C ASN A 20 -9.08 3.83 14.88
N THR A 21 -8.16 3.75 13.91
CA THR A 21 -8.19 2.71 12.88
C THR A 21 -7.01 1.75 13.00
N PRO A 22 -7.18 0.47 12.61
CA PRO A 22 -6.06 -0.46 12.44
C PRO A 22 -5.03 0.05 11.41
N PRO A 23 -3.82 -0.56 11.33
CA PRO A 23 -2.81 -0.20 10.34
C PRO A 23 -3.34 -0.19 8.91
N ALA A 24 -3.04 0.89 8.17
CA ALA A 24 -3.50 1.09 6.80
C ALA A 24 -2.43 1.80 5.94
N VAL A 25 -2.62 1.77 4.61
CA VAL A 25 -1.80 2.44 3.60
C VAL A 25 -2.66 3.45 2.86
N ARG A 26 -2.11 4.65 2.58
CA ARG A 26 -2.76 5.63 1.71
C ARG A 26 -2.10 5.63 0.33
N ILE A 27 -2.91 5.64 -0.71
CA ILE A 27 -2.51 5.68 -2.12
C ILE A 27 -3.18 6.92 -2.74
N THR A 28 -2.40 7.77 -3.42
CA THR A 28 -2.92 8.94 -4.15
C THR A 28 -3.07 8.56 -5.61
N VAL A 29 -4.30 8.70 -6.15
CA VAL A 29 -4.62 8.35 -7.55
C VAL A 29 -4.86 9.58 -8.43
N ALA A 30 -4.75 10.80 -7.87
CA ALA A 30 -5.13 12.04 -8.54
C ALA A 30 -4.29 12.40 -9.77
N ALA A 31 -3.13 11.77 -9.95
CA ALA A 31 -2.22 11.98 -11.07
C ALA A 31 -2.06 10.71 -11.93
N LEU A 32 -2.92 9.71 -11.75
CA LEU A 32 -2.93 8.50 -12.56
C LEU A 32 -3.88 8.69 -13.74
N GLU A 33 -3.47 8.23 -14.90
CA GLU A 33 -4.35 8.04 -16.05
C GLU A 33 -5.19 6.76 -15.87
N ASP A 34 -6.32 6.66 -16.57
CA ASP A 34 -7.24 5.53 -16.46
C ASP A 34 -6.57 4.18 -16.80
N GLU A 35 -5.62 4.18 -17.76
CA GLU A 35 -4.88 2.98 -18.15
C GLU A 35 -3.92 2.50 -17.06
N GLU A 36 -3.47 3.39 -16.16
CA GLU A 36 -2.52 3.07 -15.08
C GLU A 36 -3.21 2.43 -13.87
N ILE A 37 -4.54 2.62 -13.74
CA ILE A 37 -5.33 2.11 -12.62
C ILE A 37 -5.22 0.59 -12.49
N VAL A 38 -5.24 -0.14 -13.61
CA VAL A 38 -5.15 -1.61 -13.61
C VAL A 38 -3.78 -2.05 -13.07
N ALA A 39 -2.69 -1.43 -13.53
CA ALA A 39 -1.34 -1.76 -13.07
C ALA A 39 -1.14 -1.50 -11.57
N VAL A 40 -1.71 -0.40 -11.06
CA VAL A 40 -1.72 -0.11 -9.61
C VAL A 40 -2.49 -1.17 -8.85
N ALA A 41 -3.69 -1.54 -9.32
CA ALA A 41 -4.53 -2.53 -8.67
C ALA A 41 -3.81 -3.89 -8.58
N ASP A 42 -3.17 -4.33 -9.67
CA ASP A 42 -2.40 -5.57 -9.70
C ASP A 42 -1.20 -5.53 -8.74
N ALA A 43 -0.49 -4.40 -8.71
CA ALA A 43 0.62 -4.22 -7.78
C ALA A 43 0.16 -4.30 -6.31
N VAL A 44 -0.98 -3.68 -5.98
CA VAL A 44 -1.60 -3.78 -4.64
C VAL A 44 -1.99 -5.22 -4.34
N ALA A 45 -2.68 -5.90 -5.25
CA ALA A 45 -3.09 -7.29 -5.08
C ALA A 45 -1.88 -8.22 -4.83
N SER A 46 -0.77 -8.00 -5.54
CA SER A 46 0.45 -8.80 -5.38
C SER A 46 1.07 -8.70 -3.97
N VAL A 47 0.76 -7.63 -3.22
CA VAL A 47 1.36 -7.35 -1.91
C VAL A 47 0.43 -7.47 -0.71
N THR A 48 -0.89 -7.60 -0.91
CA THR A 48 -1.92 -7.65 0.15
C THR A 48 -2.24 -9.05 0.67
N GLY A 49 -1.51 -10.08 0.21
CA GLY A 49 -1.59 -11.42 0.77
C GLY A 49 -1.22 -11.49 2.27
N PRO A 50 -1.57 -12.59 2.96
CA PRO A 50 -1.33 -12.76 4.39
C PRO A 50 0.14 -12.47 4.73
N ALA A 51 0.34 -11.50 5.64
CA ALA A 51 1.68 -11.20 6.12
C ALA A 51 2.20 -12.38 6.94
N PRO A 52 3.45 -12.83 6.74
CA PRO A 52 4.04 -13.82 7.63
C PRO A 52 3.97 -13.28 9.06
N ALA A 53 3.57 -14.13 10.01
CA ALA A 53 3.48 -13.76 11.42
C ALA A 53 4.86 -13.28 11.90
N ARG A 54 5.02 -11.98 12.06
CA ARG A 54 6.24 -11.39 12.62
C ARG A 54 6.11 -11.40 14.13
N ARG A 55 6.85 -12.29 14.80
CA ARG A 55 7.16 -12.13 16.22
C ARG A 55 8.28 -11.09 16.34
N TYR A 56 8.05 -10.10 17.17
CA TYR A 56 9.11 -9.23 17.68
C TYR A 56 9.40 -9.77 19.08
N ASP A 57 10.46 -10.55 19.21
CA ASP A 57 11.04 -10.90 20.51
C ASP A 57 12.05 -9.80 20.92
#